data_AF-A0A813T3W9-F1
#
_entry.id   AF-A0A813T3W9-F1
#
_cell.length_a   1.000
_cell.length_b   1.000
_cell.length_c   1.000
_cell.angle_alpha   90.00
_cell.angle_beta   90.00
_cell.angle_gamma   90.00
#
_symmetry.space_group_name_H-M   'P 1'
#
loop_
_entity.id
_entity.type
_entity.pdbx_description
1 polymer ?
#
loop_
_entity_poly.entity_id
_entity_poly.type
_entity_poly.pdbx_seq_one_letter_code
_entity_poly.pdbx_strand_id
1 'polypeptide(L)'
;MFCIEQECEQLIRLNVPTLFVNLANDDNTSSSCSTLPRYGEPAKLFVILSTLIRCFNVSMYCKSRQSDTELLSNPYYTHDNGPICLMPQQMADIIYKRDIFLKKIIEDSGSCEESLRLLRFLLWENPDITSIVLNEIITLLSVYHTYDFRGHLDVLYMVLTIEDSWQEVRLLYAIKGIPIPNVNNSSSTTTTPTTTNCGYESTPQSLFDMFSKSKSTYQKKAYHCIKTLVQLFSNCQKAHHILKTDTDIKQRWSQAVRWLHEQLERSYNNIPSNYPYYPSQGPVTSNDMSQGYFIERTQSARSLLDKAVELYPEMENEDVGSNSDDLEDDEPMENISSNVVIKNVSSNVPSKTTPTPRRPNSPTIVTSGLNQRISPAPTTPIQQNKTMHHHHPRS
;
A
#
# COMPACT_ATOMS: atom_id res chain seq x y z
N MET A 1 34.52 -6.43 -14.42
CA MET A 1 33.91 -5.11 -14.20
C MET A 1 34.02 -4.21 -15.42
N PHE A 2 35.24 -3.95 -15.95
CA PHE A 2 35.47 -3.13 -17.16
C PHE A 2 34.67 -3.53 -18.43
N CYS A 3 34.37 -4.81 -18.62
CA CYS A 3 33.61 -5.28 -19.80
C CYS A 3 32.13 -4.87 -19.77
N ILE A 4 31.49 -4.92 -18.59
CA ILE A 4 30.05 -4.64 -18.44
C ILE A 4 29.77 -3.15 -18.63
N GLU A 5 30.64 -2.27 -18.12
CA GLU A 5 30.53 -0.82 -18.31
C GLU A 5 30.64 -0.43 -19.79
N GLN A 6 31.60 -1.00 -20.51
CA GLN A 6 31.76 -0.79 -21.95
C GLN A 6 30.56 -1.31 -22.76
N GLU A 7 30.01 -2.46 -22.40
CA GLU A 7 28.80 -3.00 -23.02
C GLU A 7 27.58 -2.09 -22.75
N CYS A 8 27.40 -1.62 -21.52
CA CYS A 8 26.33 -0.68 -21.16
C CYS A 8 26.46 0.63 -21.94
N GLU A 9 27.66 1.20 -22.02
CA GLU A 9 27.92 2.39 -22.83
C GLU A 9 27.52 2.19 -24.29
N GLN A 10 27.88 1.06 -24.90
CA GLN A 10 27.52 0.76 -26.28
C GLN A 10 26.00 0.65 -26.47
N LEU A 11 25.31 -0.06 -25.59
CA LEU A 11 23.85 -0.21 -25.64
C LEU A 11 23.13 1.13 -25.44
N ILE A 12 23.63 1.98 -24.55
CA ILE A 12 23.12 3.34 -24.34
C ILE A 12 23.32 4.18 -25.60
N ARG A 13 24.49 4.12 -26.24
CA ARG A 13 24.76 4.83 -27.52
C ARG A 13 23.82 4.38 -28.64
N LEU A 14 23.42 3.11 -28.64
CA LEU A 14 22.46 2.55 -29.59
C LEU A 14 20.99 2.82 -29.21
N ASN A 15 20.72 3.62 -28.17
CA ASN A 15 19.38 3.98 -27.68
C ASN A 15 18.51 2.78 -27.26
N VAL A 16 19.15 1.64 -26.94
CA VAL A 16 18.47 0.41 -26.48
C VAL A 16 17.61 0.63 -25.24
N PRO A 17 18.05 1.37 -24.19
CA PRO A 17 17.23 1.57 -22.99
C PRO A 17 15.88 2.21 -23.30
N THR A 18 15.86 3.26 -24.11
CA THR A 18 14.62 3.94 -24.52
C THR A 18 13.70 2.98 -25.29
N LEU A 19 14.25 2.23 -26.25
CA LEU A 19 13.47 1.27 -27.05
C LEU A 19 12.83 0.21 -26.14
N PHE A 20 13.58 -0.30 -25.17
CA PHE A 20 13.09 -1.34 -24.27
C PHE A 20 12.10 -0.81 -23.23
N VAL A 21 12.27 0.43 -22.76
CA VAL A 21 11.29 1.08 -21.87
C VAL A 21 9.96 1.30 -22.62
N ASN A 22 10.00 1.73 -23.89
CA ASN A 22 8.80 1.82 -24.72
C ASN A 22 8.15 0.45 -24.91
N LEU A 23 8.93 -0.57 -25.27
CA LEU A 23 8.44 -1.93 -25.45
C LEU A 23 7.78 -2.48 -24.18
N ALA A 24 8.37 -2.22 -23.01
CA ALA A 24 7.78 -2.58 -21.73
C ALA A 24 6.52 -1.75 -21.45
N ASN A 25 6.49 -0.47 -21.83
CA ASN A 25 5.35 0.41 -21.61
C ASN A 25 4.17 0.12 -22.54
N ASP A 26 4.39 -0.41 -23.74
CA ASP A 26 3.33 -0.74 -24.68
C ASP A 26 2.35 -1.75 -24.07
N ASP A 27 1.10 -1.34 -23.92
CA ASP A 27 0.02 -2.22 -23.54
C ASP A 27 -0.39 -3.00 -24.80
N ASN A 28 -0.21 -4.32 -24.79
CA ASN A 28 -0.63 -5.22 -25.87
C ASN A 28 -2.17 -5.25 -26.08
N THR A 29 -2.91 -4.23 -25.61
CA THR A 29 -4.37 -4.17 -25.58
C THR A 29 -4.98 -3.56 -26.85
N SER A 30 -4.20 -2.91 -27.73
CA SER A 30 -4.76 -2.11 -28.84
C SER A 30 -4.39 -2.51 -30.28
N SER A 31 -3.88 -3.72 -30.54
CA SER A 31 -3.67 -4.14 -31.94
C SER A 31 -3.65 -5.64 -32.14
N SER A 32 -4.38 -6.09 -33.16
CA SER A 32 -4.56 -7.46 -33.68
C SER A 32 -3.27 -8.17 -34.16
N CYS A 33 -2.12 -7.75 -33.66
CA CYS A 33 -0.80 -8.28 -34.00
C CYS A 33 -0.05 -8.56 -32.69
N SER A 34 -0.51 -9.57 -31.96
CA SER A 34 0.21 -10.15 -30.84
C SER A 34 1.40 -10.98 -31.37
N THR A 35 2.43 -10.31 -31.90
CA THR A 35 3.63 -10.99 -32.44
C THR A 35 4.77 -11.10 -31.44
N LEU A 36 4.57 -10.68 -30.19
CA LEU A 36 5.32 -11.23 -29.09
C LEU A 36 4.51 -12.39 -28.49
N PRO A 37 4.94 -13.64 -28.70
CA PRO A 37 4.43 -14.75 -27.91
C PRO A 37 4.53 -14.36 -26.44
N ARG A 38 3.52 -14.71 -25.63
CA ARG A 38 3.63 -14.83 -24.16
C ARG A 38 4.75 -15.82 -23.69
N TYR A 39 5.67 -16.18 -24.60
CA TYR A 39 6.76 -17.15 -24.50
C TYR A 39 8.17 -16.53 -24.66
N GLY A 40 8.29 -15.21 -24.81
CA GLY A 40 9.60 -14.54 -24.62
C GLY A 40 9.69 -14.09 -23.17
N GLU A 41 10.51 -14.75 -22.35
CA GLU A 41 10.66 -14.49 -20.90
C GLU A 41 10.68 -12.98 -20.58
N PRO A 42 9.57 -12.35 -20.12
CA PRO A 42 9.54 -10.94 -19.77
C PRO A 42 10.57 -10.62 -18.65
N ALA A 43 10.90 -11.63 -17.85
CA ALA A 43 11.98 -11.60 -16.87
C ALA A 43 13.33 -11.14 -17.48
N LYS A 44 13.68 -11.58 -18.70
CA LYS A 44 14.94 -11.15 -19.35
C LYS A 44 14.91 -9.68 -19.76
N LEU A 45 13.76 -9.15 -20.14
CA LEU A 45 13.61 -7.73 -20.50
C LEU A 45 13.86 -6.85 -19.28
N PHE A 46 13.24 -7.16 -18.14
CA PHE A 46 13.43 -6.37 -16.92
C PHE A 46 14.82 -6.52 -16.31
N VAL A 47 15.49 -7.65 -16.48
CA VAL A 47 16.92 -7.80 -16.13
C VAL A 47 17.79 -6.81 -16.92
N ILE A 48 17.59 -6.72 -18.23
CA ILE A 48 18.36 -5.78 -19.08
C ILE A 48 17.97 -4.33 -18.74
N LEU A 49 16.68 -4.04 -18.58
CA LEU A 49 16.20 -2.70 -18.23
C LEU A 49 16.73 -2.24 -16.88
N SER A 50 16.71 -3.10 -15.85
CA SER A 50 17.32 -2.80 -14.56
C SER A 50 18.77 -2.40 -14.73
N THR A 51 19.55 -3.23 -15.42
CA THR A 51 20.99 -3.00 -15.62
C THR A 51 21.24 -1.67 -16.33
N LEU A 52 20.49 -1.37 -17.40
CA LEU A 52 20.71 -0.16 -18.20
C LEU A 52 20.16 1.11 -17.52
N ILE A 53 18.97 1.07 -16.91
CA ILE A 53 18.36 2.24 -16.26
C ILE A 53 19.22 2.70 -15.08
N ARG A 54 19.78 1.75 -14.32
CA ARG A 54 20.69 2.02 -13.19
C ARG A 54 22.08 2.51 -13.62
N CYS A 55 22.31 2.79 -14.91
CA CYS A 55 23.48 3.51 -15.41
C CYS A 55 23.23 5.02 -15.61
N PHE A 56 22.01 5.51 -15.46
CA PHE A 56 21.69 6.93 -15.71
C PHE A 56 21.70 7.77 -14.44
N ASN A 57 22.09 9.03 -14.55
CA ASN A 57 21.95 10.00 -13.47
C ASN A 57 20.47 10.39 -13.32
N VAL A 58 19.91 10.18 -12.13
CA VAL A 58 18.51 10.47 -11.77
C VAL A 58 18.38 11.54 -10.69
N SER A 59 19.47 12.19 -10.30
CA SER A 59 19.51 13.14 -9.17
C SER A 59 18.51 14.30 -9.34
N MET A 60 18.20 14.68 -10.59
CA MET A 60 17.19 15.70 -10.89
C MET A 60 15.74 15.31 -10.55
N TYR A 61 15.48 14.01 -10.35
CA TYR A 61 14.20 13.47 -9.92
C TYR A 61 14.19 13.13 -8.42
N CYS A 62 15.34 13.26 -7.75
CA CYS A 62 15.49 13.02 -6.31
C CYS A 62 15.30 14.32 -5.52
N LYS A 63 14.78 14.20 -4.31
CA LYS A 63 14.56 15.27 -3.34
C LYS A 63 14.84 14.72 -1.95
N SER A 64 15.71 15.40 -1.19
CA SER A 64 15.88 15.09 0.23
C SER A 64 14.62 15.48 0.99
N ARG A 65 14.27 14.70 2.01
CA ARG A 65 13.19 15.06 2.93
C ARG A 65 13.53 16.32 3.74
N GLN A 66 14.80 16.55 3.99
CA GLN A 66 15.29 17.70 4.76
C GLN A 66 15.76 18.78 3.78
N SER A 67 15.13 19.96 3.82
CA SER A 67 15.33 21.04 2.83
C SER A 67 16.78 21.52 2.69
N ASP A 68 17.60 21.33 3.73
CA ASP A 68 18.92 21.95 3.86
C ASP A 68 20.07 20.94 3.76
N THR A 69 19.80 19.72 3.30
CA THR A 69 20.78 18.63 3.25
C THR A 69 21.06 18.22 1.81
N GLU A 70 22.33 17.98 1.51
CA GLU A 70 22.74 17.41 0.23
C GLU A 70 22.09 16.03 0.01
N LEU A 71 21.74 15.74 -1.23
CA LEU A 71 21.15 14.45 -1.62
C LEU A 71 22.13 13.31 -1.34
N LEU A 72 21.64 12.25 -0.71
CA LEU A 72 22.42 11.03 -0.55
C LEU A 72 22.71 10.39 -1.90
N SER A 73 23.95 9.95 -2.11
CA SER A 73 24.32 9.20 -3.31
C SER A 73 23.52 7.89 -3.38
N ASN A 74 22.99 7.58 -4.57
CA ASN A 74 22.18 6.38 -4.77
C ASN A 74 23.08 5.13 -4.76
N PRO A 75 22.93 4.20 -3.80
CA PRO A 75 23.78 3.03 -3.69
C PRO A 75 23.43 1.93 -4.70
N TYR A 76 22.38 2.13 -5.52
CA TYR A 76 21.86 1.11 -6.42
C TYR A 76 22.28 1.29 -7.88
N TYR A 77 23.30 2.11 -8.16
CA TYR A 77 23.89 2.17 -9.50
C TYR A 77 24.40 0.79 -9.94
N THR A 78 24.43 0.56 -11.26
CA THR A 78 25.03 -0.66 -11.83
C THR A 78 26.55 -0.68 -11.63
N HIS A 79 27.18 0.48 -11.56
CA HIS A 79 28.63 0.65 -11.48
C HIS A 79 29.03 1.45 -10.24
N ASP A 80 30.11 1.04 -9.58
CA ASP A 80 30.67 1.72 -8.41
C ASP A 80 31.15 3.15 -8.72
N ASN A 81 31.48 3.41 -9.99
CA ASN A 81 31.89 4.73 -10.48
C ASN A 81 30.71 5.73 -10.61
N GLY A 82 29.47 5.28 -10.35
CA GLY A 82 28.26 6.09 -10.46
C GLY A 82 27.65 6.06 -11.87
N PRO A 83 26.88 7.10 -12.25
CA PRO A 83 26.15 7.13 -13.52
C PRO A 83 27.07 7.37 -14.72
N ILE A 84 26.77 6.71 -15.84
CA ILE A 84 27.46 6.87 -17.13
C ILE A 84 27.02 8.16 -17.85
N CYS A 85 25.73 8.48 -17.83
CA CYS A 85 25.18 9.65 -18.54
C CYS A 85 23.85 10.14 -17.95
N LEU A 86 23.35 11.28 -18.44
CA LEU A 86 22.04 11.82 -18.05
C LEU A 86 20.89 11.02 -18.69
N MET A 87 19.80 10.86 -17.94
CA MET A 87 18.61 10.18 -18.44
C MET A 87 17.95 10.96 -19.60
N PRO A 88 17.71 10.33 -20.77
CA PRO A 88 16.93 10.96 -21.84
C PRO A 88 15.51 11.32 -21.39
N GLN A 89 15.06 12.54 -21.71
CA GLN A 89 13.76 13.06 -21.24
C GLN A 89 12.57 12.18 -21.64
N GLN A 90 12.58 11.62 -22.85
CA GLN A 90 11.56 10.69 -23.34
C GLN A 90 11.39 9.46 -22.44
N MET A 91 12.49 8.94 -21.90
CA MET A 91 12.48 7.78 -21.01
C MET A 91 12.04 8.20 -19.62
N ALA A 92 12.51 9.35 -19.15
CA ALA A 92 12.06 9.92 -17.88
C ALA A 92 10.55 10.21 -17.86
N ASP A 93 9.97 10.65 -18.98
CA ASP A 93 8.52 10.89 -19.08
C ASP A 93 7.72 9.58 -18.91
N ILE A 94 8.27 8.44 -19.32
CA ILE A 94 7.62 7.14 -19.14
C ILE A 94 7.78 6.66 -17.69
N ILE A 95 8.99 6.77 -17.13
CA ILE A 95 9.32 6.25 -15.80
C ILE A 95 8.70 7.11 -14.68
N TYR A 96 8.76 8.44 -14.81
CA TYR A 96 8.43 9.38 -13.73
C TYR A 96 7.09 10.10 -13.88
N LYS A 97 6.47 10.09 -15.06
CA LYS A 97 5.16 10.75 -15.26
C LYS A 97 4.02 9.77 -15.54
N ARG A 98 4.31 8.50 -15.82
CA ARG A 98 3.32 7.45 -16.07
C ARG A 98 3.46 6.34 -15.05
N ASP A 99 2.35 5.79 -14.59
CA ASP A 99 2.29 4.72 -13.61
C ASP A 99 2.39 3.32 -14.25
N ILE A 100 2.07 3.19 -15.54
CA ILE A 100 2.04 1.91 -16.27
C ILE A 100 3.37 1.15 -16.16
N PHE A 101 4.49 1.82 -16.41
CA PHE A 101 5.81 1.19 -16.32
C PHE A 101 6.12 0.73 -14.90
N LEU A 102 5.80 1.55 -13.88
CA LEU A 102 5.99 1.20 -12.47
C LEU A 102 5.15 -0.02 -12.07
N LYS A 103 3.88 -0.08 -12.51
CA LYS A 103 2.99 -1.23 -12.27
C LYS A 103 3.59 -2.53 -12.82
N LYS A 104 4.11 -2.49 -14.05
CA LYS A 104 4.77 -3.65 -14.67
C LYS A 104 6.03 -4.07 -13.91
N ILE A 105 6.84 -3.13 -13.41
CA ILE A 105 7.98 -3.46 -12.55
C ILE A 105 7.52 -4.10 -11.24
N ILE A 106 6.47 -3.57 -10.58
CA ILE A 106 5.93 -4.11 -9.33
C ILE A 106 5.43 -5.54 -9.50
N GLU A 107 4.73 -5.83 -10.60
CA GLU A 107 4.25 -7.17 -10.95
C GLU A 107 5.42 -8.17 -11.11
N ASP A 108 6.48 -7.77 -11.83
CA ASP A 108 7.65 -8.63 -12.08
C ASP A 108 8.53 -8.81 -10.81
N SER A 109 8.56 -7.81 -9.93
CA SER A 109 9.41 -7.76 -8.73
C SER A 109 9.14 -8.87 -7.71
N GLY A 110 7.96 -9.50 -7.73
CA GLY A 110 7.68 -10.67 -6.89
C GLY A 110 8.51 -11.90 -7.25
N SER A 111 9.09 -11.94 -8.46
CA SER A 111 9.80 -13.10 -9.00
C SER A 111 11.20 -12.79 -9.56
N CYS A 112 11.53 -11.51 -9.77
CA CYS A 112 12.77 -11.06 -10.39
C CYS A 112 13.55 -10.11 -9.47
N GLU A 113 14.76 -10.51 -9.07
CA GLU A 113 15.63 -9.72 -8.19
C GLU A 113 16.12 -8.43 -8.86
N GLU A 114 16.32 -8.43 -10.18
CA GLU A 114 16.70 -7.21 -10.92
C GLU A 114 15.58 -6.16 -10.92
N SER A 115 14.32 -6.57 -11.00
CA SER A 115 13.19 -5.65 -10.89
C SER A 115 13.10 -5.02 -9.50
N LEU A 116 13.42 -5.78 -8.44
CA LEU A 116 13.58 -5.24 -7.09
C LEU A 116 14.72 -4.22 -7.01
N ARG A 117 15.89 -4.51 -7.61
CA ARG A 117 17.02 -3.57 -7.66
C ARG A 117 16.65 -2.30 -8.41
N LEU A 118 15.91 -2.41 -9.51
CA LEU A 118 15.39 -1.27 -10.26
C LEU A 118 14.41 -0.43 -9.43
N LEU A 119 13.48 -1.05 -8.70
CA LEU A 119 12.60 -0.31 -7.78
C LEU A 119 13.40 0.42 -6.71
N ARG A 120 14.37 -0.23 -6.06
CA ARG A 120 15.24 0.40 -5.04
C ARG A 120 15.94 1.63 -5.59
N PHE A 121 16.48 1.52 -6.81
CA PHE A 121 17.12 2.62 -7.51
C PHE A 121 16.17 3.79 -7.76
N LEU A 122 14.96 3.53 -8.27
CA LEU A 122 13.98 4.57 -8.59
C LEU A 122 13.35 5.23 -7.36
N LEU A 123 13.27 4.50 -6.24
CA LEU A 123 12.69 4.96 -4.97
C LEU A 123 13.65 5.79 -4.12
N TRP A 124 14.96 5.64 -4.33
CA TRP A 124 15.98 6.31 -3.55
C TRP A 124 15.84 7.83 -3.61
N GLU A 125 15.65 8.47 -2.45
CA GLU A 125 15.45 9.91 -2.33
C GLU A 125 14.34 10.45 -3.25
N ASN A 126 13.28 9.66 -3.53
CA ASN A 126 12.23 10.06 -4.47
C ASN A 126 10.82 9.92 -3.87
N PRO A 127 10.22 10.99 -3.31
CA PRO A 127 8.91 10.91 -2.69
C PRO A 127 7.77 10.68 -3.68
N ASP A 128 7.90 11.21 -4.90
CA ASP A 128 6.85 11.17 -5.92
C ASP A 128 6.65 9.72 -6.39
N ILE A 129 7.73 9.02 -6.77
CA ILE A 129 7.70 7.60 -7.11
C ILE A 129 7.31 6.73 -5.92
N THR A 130 7.85 7.04 -4.74
CA THR A 130 7.56 6.29 -3.52
C THR A 130 6.07 6.28 -3.20
N SER A 131 5.37 7.41 -3.35
CA SER A 131 3.94 7.49 -3.12
C SER A 131 3.14 6.63 -4.10
N ILE A 132 3.50 6.64 -5.40
CA ILE A 132 2.83 5.85 -6.43
C ILE A 132 3.02 4.35 -6.15
N VAL A 133 4.26 3.93 -5.91
CA VAL A 133 4.62 2.53 -5.68
C VAL A 133 3.97 1.99 -4.41
N LEU A 134 4.02 2.72 -3.29
CA LEU A 134 3.37 2.28 -2.05
C LEU A 134 1.86 2.19 -2.19
N ASN A 135 1.22 3.15 -2.86
CA ASN A 135 -0.22 3.10 -3.10
C ASN A 135 -0.62 1.89 -3.95
N GLU A 136 0.14 1.60 -5.00
CA GLU A 136 -0.09 0.43 -5.85
C GLU A 136 0.09 -0.87 -5.05
N ILE A 137 1.20 -1.04 -4.33
CA ILE A 137 1.46 -2.24 -3.53
C ILE A 137 0.36 -2.46 -2.48
N ILE A 138 -0.05 -1.42 -1.76
CA ILE A 138 -1.14 -1.51 -0.78
C ILE A 138 -2.48 -1.87 -1.45
N THR A 139 -2.74 -1.35 -2.64
CA THR A 139 -3.94 -1.67 -3.43
C THR A 139 -3.93 -3.15 -3.83
N LEU A 140 -2.82 -3.64 -4.38
CA LEU A 140 -2.63 -5.05 -4.74
C LEU A 140 -2.80 -5.95 -3.51
N LEU A 141 -2.17 -5.60 -2.39
CA LEU A 141 -2.33 -6.33 -1.13
C LEU A 141 -3.78 -6.30 -0.62
N SER A 142 -4.56 -5.27 -0.93
CA SER A 142 -5.96 -5.20 -0.53
C SER A 142 -6.85 -6.10 -1.37
N VAL A 143 -6.59 -6.20 -2.69
CA VAL A 143 -7.39 -6.95 -3.66
C VAL A 143 -7.02 -8.43 -3.73
N TYR A 144 -5.72 -8.78 -3.71
CA TYR A 144 -5.28 -10.16 -3.90
C TYR A 144 -5.61 -11.07 -2.71
N HIS A 145 -5.86 -12.33 -3.06
CA HIS A 145 -5.94 -13.47 -2.16
C HIS A 145 -4.56 -14.11 -1.95
N THR A 146 -4.46 -15.08 -1.04
CA THR A 146 -3.24 -15.50 -0.32
C THR A 146 -2.00 -15.90 -1.15
N TYR A 147 -2.12 -16.23 -2.43
CA TYR A 147 -1.00 -16.75 -3.25
C TYR A 147 -0.05 -15.65 -3.72
N ASP A 148 -0.58 -14.60 -4.36
CA ASP A 148 0.22 -13.47 -4.84
C ASP A 148 0.50 -12.45 -3.73
N PHE A 149 -0.23 -12.57 -2.61
CA PHE A 149 -0.10 -11.72 -1.44
C PHE A 149 1.33 -11.70 -0.88
N ARG A 150 2.01 -12.85 -0.87
CA ARG A 150 3.37 -12.97 -0.31
C ARG A 150 4.41 -12.20 -1.12
N GLY A 151 4.41 -12.37 -2.44
CA GLY A 151 5.36 -11.65 -3.31
C GLY A 151 5.25 -10.14 -3.14
N HIS A 152 4.02 -9.62 -3.05
CA HIS A 152 3.80 -8.20 -2.80
C HIS A 152 4.20 -7.73 -1.40
N LEU A 153 4.10 -8.59 -0.36
CA LEU A 153 4.63 -8.29 0.98
C LEU A 153 6.16 -8.24 0.99
N ASP A 154 6.82 -9.12 0.25
CA ASP A 154 8.28 -9.12 0.13
C ASP A 154 8.76 -7.84 -0.58
N VAL A 155 8.07 -7.41 -1.65
CA VAL A 155 8.30 -6.11 -2.30
C VAL A 155 8.05 -4.96 -1.31
N LEU A 156 6.93 -4.97 -0.57
CA LEU A 156 6.63 -3.95 0.42
C LEU A 156 7.75 -3.84 1.47
N TYR A 157 8.18 -4.97 2.04
CA TYR A 157 9.25 -5.02 3.03
C TYR A 157 10.55 -4.41 2.48
N MET A 158 10.91 -4.72 1.23
CA MET A 158 12.05 -4.10 0.55
C MET A 158 11.89 -2.57 0.50
N VAL A 159 10.73 -2.06 0.08
CA VAL A 159 10.48 -0.60 -0.02
C VAL A 159 10.61 0.07 1.35
N LEU A 160 10.08 -0.55 2.40
CA LEU A 160 10.12 -0.02 3.77
C LEU A 160 11.52 -0.01 4.40
N THR A 161 12.44 -0.81 3.87
CA THR A 161 13.81 -0.97 4.41
C THR A 161 14.87 -0.21 3.61
N ILE A 162 14.50 0.56 2.58
CA ILE A 162 15.44 1.46 1.90
C ILE A 162 15.87 2.57 2.88
N GLU A 163 17.17 2.66 3.15
CA GLU A 163 17.76 3.51 4.20
C GLU A 163 18.17 4.90 3.68
N ASP A 164 17.20 5.68 3.22
CA ASP A 164 17.39 7.07 2.81
C ASP A 164 16.67 8.04 3.76
N SER A 165 16.61 9.34 3.38
CA SER A 165 15.92 10.37 4.17
C SER A 165 14.40 10.18 4.28
N TRP A 166 13.79 9.36 3.42
CA TRP A 166 12.34 9.11 3.34
C TRP A 166 11.88 7.84 4.05
N GLN A 167 12.80 7.02 4.54
CA GLN A 167 12.47 5.72 5.16
C GLN A 167 11.38 5.81 6.22
N GLU A 168 11.47 6.76 7.14
CA GLU A 168 10.47 6.93 8.20
C GLU A 168 9.09 7.28 7.64
N VAL A 169 9.01 8.10 6.59
CA VAL A 169 7.73 8.42 5.92
C VAL A 169 7.13 7.17 5.31
N ARG A 170 7.94 6.32 4.67
CA ARG A 170 7.45 5.04 4.13
C ARG A 170 6.90 4.13 5.21
N LEU A 171 7.59 4.06 6.36
CA LEU A 171 7.14 3.29 7.52
C LEU A 171 5.80 3.81 8.04
N LEU A 172 5.67 5.13 8.23
CA LEU A 172 4.41 5.74 8.67
C LEU A 172 3.28 5.56 7.67
N TYR A 173 3.55 5.60 6.37
CA TYR A 173 2.58 5.29 5.34
C TYR A 173 2.05 3.86 5.48
N ALA A 174 2.94 2.86 5.51
CA ALA A 174 2.53 1.46 5.55
C ALA A 174 1.94 1.04 6.90
N ILE A 175 2.40 1.62 8.01
CA ILE A 175 1.99 1.23 9.36
C ILE A 175 0.75 2.02 9.82
N LYS A 176 0.69 3.34 9.57
CA LYS A 176 -0.39 4.22 10.04
C LYS A 176 -1.34 4.70 8.94
N GLY A 177 -1.00 4.52 7.67
CA GLY A 177 -1.80 5.06 6.57
C GLY A 177 -1.63 6.56 6.37
N ILE A 178 -0.52 7.14 6.84
CA ILE A 178 -0.23 8.57 6.69
C ILE A 178 0.27 8.82 5.25
N PRO A 179 -0.43 9.64 4.43
CA PRO A 179 -0.02 9.90 3.06
C PRO A 179 1.32 10.64 2.99
N ILE A 180 2.10 10.37 1.95
CA ILE A 180 3.36 11.08 1.69
C ILE A 180 3.03 12.51 1.24
N PRO A 181 3.60 13.55 1.88
CA PRO A 181 3.36 14.94 1.47
C PRO A 181 3.76 15.18 0.01
N ASN A 182 2.89 15.82 -0.76
CA ASN A 182 3.24 16.24 -2.12
C ASN A 182 4.19 17.44 -2.06
N VAL A 183 5.48 17.20 -2.31
CA VAL A 183 6.55 18.22 -2.25
C VAL A 183 6.41 19.27 -3.37
N ASN A 184 5.69 18.97 -4.45
CA ASN A 184 5.54 19.87 -5.60
C ASN A 184 4.44 20.93 -5.43
N ASN A 185 3.63 20.84 -4.37
CA ASN A 185 2.57 21.80 -4.06
C ASN A 185 2.89 22.62 -2.79
N SER A 186 4.12 23.09 -2.65
CA SER A 186 4.59 23.89 -1.50
C SER A 186 4.05 25.33 -1.46
N SER A 187 3.05 25.67 -2.28
CA SER A 187 2.38 26.97 -2.27
C SER A 187 0.86 26.83 -2.20
N SER A 188 0.36 26.25 -1.12
CA SER A 188 -1.00 26.54 -0.65
C SER A 188 -1.08 26.33 0.86
N THR A 189 -0.88 27.42 1.58
CA THR A 189 -1.49 27.66 2.89
C THR A 189 -2.95 27.21 2.88
N THR A 190 -3.31 26.33 3.80
CA THR A 190 -4.67 26.21 4.38
C THR A 190 -5.82 26.47 3.39
N THR A 191 -5.94 25.64 2.36
CA THR A 191 -7.20 25.49 1.64
C THR A 191 -7.35 24.03 1.27
N THR A 192 -8.38 23.43 1.90
CA THR A 192 -9.18 22.30 1.46
C THR A 192 -8.66 21.46 0.27
N PRO A 193 -8.56 20.13 0.44
CA PRO A 193 -8.16 19.23 -0.64
C PRO A 193 -9.05 19.44 -1.87
N THR A 194 -8.39 19.65 -3.02
CA THR A 194 -9.10 19.82 -4.29
C THR A 194 -9.71 18.48 -4.66
N THR A 195 -11.05 18.44 -4.62
CA THR A 195 -11.89 17.30 -4.97
C THR A 195 -11.61 16.84 -6.40
N THR A 196 -10.84 15.78 -6.57
CA THR A 196 -11.02 14.89 -7.73
C THR A 196 -12.35 14.18 -7.57
N ASN A 197 -13.15 14.10 -8.64
CA ASN A 197 -14.55 13.63 -8.70
C ASN A 197 -14.80 12.15 -8.37
N CYS A 198 -14.06 11.57 -7.42
CA CYS A 198 -14.36 10.28 -6.83
C CYS A 198 -14.41 10.47 -5.30
N GLY A 199 -15.62 10.58 -4.76
CA GLY A 199 -15.93 10.99 -3.38
C GLY A 199 -15.55 10.02 -2.26
N TYR A 200 -14.31 9.53 -2.26
CA TYR A 200 -13.69 8.96 -1.07
C TYR A 200 -12.31 9.60 -0.93
N GLU A 201 -12.17 10.54 0.01
CA GLU A 201 -10.87 10.84 0.60
C GLU A 201 -10.46 9.63 1.45
N SER A 202 -10.11 8.53 0.77
CA SER A 202 -9.66 7.31 1.41
C SER A 202 -8.23 7.52 1.85
N THR A 203 -8.04 7.74 3.17
CA THR A 203 -6.73 7.58 3.80
C THR A 203 -6.10 6.27 3.31
N PRO A 204 -4.82 6.27 2.90
CA PRO A 204 -4.13 5.06 2.48
C PRO A 204 -4.33 3.91 3.48
N GLN A 205 -4.67 2.73 2.98
CA GLN A 205 -4.89 1.58 3.85
C GLN A 205 -3.57 1.10 4.45
N SER A 206 -3.46 1.07 5.78
CA SER A 206 -2.27 0.54 6.44
C SER A 206 -2.27 -0.99 6.55
N LEU A 207 -1.13 -1.58 6.90
CA LEU A 207 -0.99 -2.99 7.27
C LEU A 207 -1.86 -3.34 8.49
N PHE A 208 -2.01 -2.44 9.45
CA PHE A 208 -2.90 -2.65 10.61
C PHE A 208 -4.37 -2.61 10.21
N ASP A 209 -4.76 -1.75 9.28
CA ASP A 209 -6.13 -1.72 8.76
C ASP A 209 -6.44 -2.98 7.96
N MET A 210 -5.46 -3.45 7.17
CA MET A 210 -5.57 -4.70 6.42
C MET A 210 -5.70 -5.92 7.34
N PHE A 211 -4.90 -5.98 8.40
CA PHE A 211 -5.05 -6.96 9.48
C PHE A 211 -6.45 -6.89 10.07
N SER A 212 -6.89 -5.69 10.48
CA SER A 212 -8.17 -5.48 11.16
C SER A 212 -9.37 -5.91 10.30
N LYS A 213 -9.32 -5.67 8.99
CA LYS A 213 -10.36 -6.11 8.03
C LYS A 213 -10.33 -7.61 7.77
N SER A 214 -9.15 -8.25 7.83
CA SER A 214 -8.99 -9.65 7.44
C SER A 214 -9.07 -10.66 8.59
N LYS A 215 -8.95 -10.23 9.84
CA LYS A 215 -8.87 -11.11 11.03
C LYS A 215 -10.03 -12.09 11.23
N SER A 216 -11.22 -11.80 10.69
CA SER A 216 -12.39 -12.68 10.81
C SER A 216 -12.58 -13.63 9.62
N THR A 217 -12.40 -13.14 8.40
CA THR A 217 -12.77 -13.85 7.16
C THR A 217 -11.57 -14.48 6.46
N TYR A 218 -10.40 -13.84 6.54
CA TYR A 218 -9.18 -14.23 5.83
C TYR A 218 -8.01 -14.29 6.82
N GLN A 219 -8.09 -15.20 7.80
CA GLN A 219 -7.14 -15.25 8.91
C GLN A 219 -5.69 -15.41 8.44
N LYS A 220 -5.43 -16.16 7.36
CA LYS A 220 -4.06 -16.22 6.80
C LYS A 220 -3.55 -14.88 6.28
N LYS A 221 -4.42 -14.02 5.72
CA LYS A 221 -4.04 -12.66 5.32
C LYS A 221 -3.66 -11.82 6.54
N ALA A 222 -4.45 -11.91 7.61
CA ALA A 222 -4.12 -11.29 8.90
C ALA A 222 -2.79 -11.82 9.47
N TYR A 223 -2.57 -13.13 9.45
CA TYR A 223 -1.31 -13.76 9.84
C TYR A 223 -0.12 -13.22 9.06
N HIS A 224 -0.22 -13.13 7.73
CA HIS A 224 0.86 -12.60 6.90
C HIS A 224 1.12 -11.11 7.13
N CYS A 225 0.09 -10.31 7.45
CA CYS A 225 0.29 -8.92 7.90
C CYS A 225 1.12 -8.88 9.19
N ILE A 226 0.75 -9.69 10.19
CA ILE A 226 1.49 -9.79 11.46
C ILE A 226 2.92 -10.28 11.21
N LYS A 227 3.09 -11.31 10.38
CA LYS A 227 4.41 -11.85 10.02
C LYS A 227 5.32 -10.78 9.43
N THR A 228 4.78 -9.97 8.51
CA THR A 228 5.52 -8.87 7.88
C THR A 228 5.87 -7.79 8.90
N LEU A 229 4.95 -7.46 9.82
CA LEU A 229 5.20 -6.51 10.90
C LEU A 229 6.27 -7.01 11.88
N VAL A 230 6.23 -8.29 12.30
CA VAL A 230 7.30 -8.90 13.11
C VAL A 230 8.64 -8.75 12.39
N GLN A 231 8.71 -9.15 11.11
CA GLN A 231 9.93 -9.06 10.32
C GLN A 231 10.45 -7.61 10.23
N LEU A 232 9.54 -6.64 10.04
CA LEU A 232 9.88 -5.22 9.96
C LEU A 232 10.43 -4.70 11.29
N PHE A 233 9.75 -4.95 12.41
CA PHE A 233 10.19 -4.49 13.73
C PHE A 233 11.46 -5.19 14.23
N SER A 234 11.68 -6.45 13.86
CA SER A 234 12.92 -7.16 14.22
C SER A 234 14.15 -6.63 13.45
N ASN A 235 13.98 -6.22 12.19
CA ASN A 235 15.11 -5.96 11.29
C ASN A 235 15.31 -4.48 10.95
N CYS A 236 14.35 -3.59 11.23
CA CYS A 236 14.44 -2.17 10.95
C CYS A 236 14.42 -1.35 12.25
N GLN A 237 15.56 -0.75 12.60
CA GLN A 237 15.70 0.04 13.83
C GLN A 237 14.72 1.21 13.91
N LYS A 238 14.48 1.92 12.78
CA LYS A 238 13.49 3.01 12.73
C LYS A 238 12.07 2.50 12.98
N ALA A 239 11.70 1.34 12.42
CA ALA A 239 10.39 0.74 12.64
C ALA A 239 10.21 0.31 14.11
N HIS A 240 11.24 -0.31 14.70
CA HIS A 240 11.23 -0.67 16.12
C HIS A 240 11.12 0.56 17.03
N HIS A 241 11.81 1.64 16.68
CA HIS A 241 11.69 2.91 17.40
C HIS A 241 10.26 3.45 17.34
N ILE A 242 9.64 3.47 16.14
CA ILE A 242 8.23 3.87 15.96
C ILE A 242 7.31 3.03 16.86
N LEU A 243 7.48 1.70 16.91
CA LEU A 243 6.72 0.81 17.79
C LEU A 243 6.89 1.18 19.27
N LYS A 244 8.10 1.57 19.70
CA LYS A 244 8.38 1.95 21.09
C LYS A 244 7.88 3.32 21.50
N THR A 245 7.76 4.26 20.55
CA THR A 245 7.40 5.65 20.86
C THR A 245 5.93 5.95 20.67
N ASP A 246 5.28 5.34 19.68
CA ASP A 246 3.91 5.71 19.27
C ASP A 246 2.86 4.82 19.95
N THR A 247 2.04 5.44 20.82
CA THR A 247 1.05 4.73 21.64
C THR A 247 -0.08 4.10 20.82
N ASP A 248 -0.50 4.68 19.70
CA ASP A 248 -1.54 4.11 18.82
C ASP A 248 -1.01 2.84 18.13
N ILE A 249 0.24 2.89 17.65
CA ILE A 249 0.90 1.72 17.06
C ILE A 249 1.06 0.62 18.10
N LYS A 250 1.48 0.95 19.33
CA LYS A 250 1.54 -0.03 20.43
C LYS A 250 0.21 -0.71 20.67
N GLN A 251 -0.87 0.06 20.77
CA GLN A 251 -2.20 -0.49 21.01
C GLN A 251 -2.65 -1.44 19.88
N ARG A 252 -2.44 -1.03 18.61
CA ARG A 252 -2.75 -1.85 17.44
C ARG A 252 -1.89 -3.12 17.37
N TRP A 253 -0.62 -3.00 17.74
CA TRP A 253 0.29 -4.15 17.85
C TRP A 253 -0.19 -5.14 18.90
N SER A 254 -0.49 -4.69 20.12
CA SER A 254 -1.00 -5.54 21.20
C SER A 254 -2.29 -6.27 20.80
N GLN A 255 -3.21 -5.60 20.09
CA GLN A 255 -4.42 -6.25 19.56
C GLN A 255 -4.09 -7.34 18.54
N ALA A 256 -3.09 -7.12 17.68
CA ALA A 256 -2.68 -8.09 16.68
C ALA A 256 -2.00 -9.32 17.31
N VAL A 257 -1.12 -9.12 18.29
CA VAL A 257 -0.45 -10.20 19.03
C VAL A 257 -1.47 -11.01 19.84
N ARG A 258 -2.38 -10.36 20.57
CA ARG A 258 -3.47 -11.02 21.29
C ARG A 258 -4.33 -11.88 20.36
N TRP A 259 -4.71 -11.33 19.21
CA TRP A 259 -5.48 -12.09 18.23
C TRP A 259 -4.73 -13.33 17.73
N LEU A 260 -3.42 -13.23 17.44
CA LEU A 260 -2.61 -14.36 17.01
C LEU A 260 -2.55 -15.45 18.10
N HIS A 261 -2.36 -15.04 19.35
CA HIS A 261 -2.39 -15.92 20.52
C HIS A 261 -3.73 -16.68 20.61
N GLU A 262 -4.86 -15.96 20.60
CA GLU A 262 -6.20 -16.55 20.63
C GLU A 262 -6.44 -17.54 19.49
N GLN A 263 -6.05 -17.22 18.25
CA GLN A 263 -6.25 -18.15 17.11
C GLN A 263 -5.44 -19.45 17.27
N LEU A 264 -4.22 -19.35 17.79
CA LEU A 264 -3.36 -20.52 18.02
C LEU A 264 -3.87 -21.38 19.18
N GLU A 265 -4.50 -20.80 20.20
CA GLU A 265 -5.02 -21.52 21.38
C GLU A 265 -6.44 -22.10 21.22
N ARG A 266 -7.29 -21.53 20.34
CA ARG A 266 -8.74 -21.82 20.24
C ARG A 266 -9.16 -23.29 20.06
N SER A 267 -8.24 -24.22 19.78
CA SER A 267 -8.57 -25.63 19.44
C SER A 267 -8.41 -26.64 20.56
N TYR A 268 -8.04 -26.26 21.78
CA TYR A 268 -8.09 -27.20 22.90
C TYR A 268 -9.46 -27.24 23.60
N ASN A 269 -10.23 -26.14 23.56
CA ASN A 269 -11.36 -25.97 24.49
C ASN A 269 -12.77 -26.06 23.87
N ASN A 270 -12.91 -26.24 22.54
CA ASN A 270 -14.22 -26.15 21.86
C ASN A 270 -14.58 -27.35 20.98
N ILE A 271 -13.94 -28.50 21.18
CA ILE A 271 -14.37 -29.75 20.54
C ILE A 271 -15.32 -30.46 21.53
N PRO A 272 -16.62 -30.63 21.23
CA PRO A 272 -17.48 -31.49 22.02
C PRO A 272 -16.89 -32.90 22.03
N SER A 273 -16.70 -33.46 23.22
CA SER A 273 -16.02 -34.73 23.52
C SER A 273 -16.62 -36.01 22.88
N ASN A 274 -17.49 -35.88 21.86
CA ASN A 274 -18.28 -36.97 21.29
C ASN A 274 -17.89 -37.42 19.88
N TYR A 275 -16.83 -36.89 19.28
CA TYR A 275 -16.27 -37.45 18.05
C TYR A 275 -14.77 -37.69 18.20
N PRO A 276 -14.29 -38.93 18.02
CA PRO A 276 -12.86 -39.21 17.96
C PRO A 276 -12.31 -38.65 16.65
N TYR A 277 -11.95 -37.37 16.66
CA TYR A 277 -11.13 -36.78 15.62
C TYR A 277 -9.72 -37.29 15.83
N TYR A 278 -9.26 -38.19 14.96
CA TYR A 278 -7.84 -38.46 14.85
C TYR A 278 -7.15 -37.12 14.53
N PRO A 279 -6.21 -36.63 15.36
CA PRO A 279 -5.35 -35.55 14.93
C PRO A 279 -4.70 -36.05 13.65
N SER A 280 -4.81 -35.29 12.56
CA SER A 280 -4.04 -35.60 11.36
C SER A 280 -2.56 -35.53 11.76
N GLN A 281 -1.97 -36.68 12.11
CA GLN A 281 -0.55 -36.91 12.38
C GLN A 281 0.23 -36.89 11.05
N GLY A 282 -0.21 -36.06 10.09
CA GLY A 282 0.56 -35.71 8.91
C GLY A 282 1.34 -34.42 9.19
N PRO A 283 2.47 -34.18 8.50
CA PRO A 283 3.17 -32.91 8.62
C PRO A 283 2.21 -31.78 8.24
N VAL A 284 1.80 -30.97 9.22
CA VAL A 284 1.03 -29.75 8.98
C VAL A 284 1.91 -28.84 8.13
N THR A 285 1.46 -28.52 6.92
CA THR A 285 2.20 -27.64 6.03
C THR A 285 2.29 -26.24 6.63
N SER A 286 3.36 -25.50 6.36
CA SER A 286 3.49 -24.13 6.90
C SER A 286 2.31 -23.27 6.42
N ASN A 287 1.87 -22.32 7.24
CA ASN A 287 0.91 -21.28 6.82
C ASN A 287 1.35 -20.52 5.56
N ASP A 288 2.64 -20.56 5.24
CA ASP A 288 3.23 -19.97 4.03
C ASP A 288 2.92 -20.77 2.75
N MET A 289 2.61 -22.07 2.88
CA MET A 289 2.44 -23.01 1.76
C MET A 289 1.03 -23.59 1.67
N SER A 290 0.20 -23.37 2.69
CA SER A 290 -1.10 -24.00 2.79
C SER A 290 -2.23 -23.12 2.26
N GLN A 291 -3.22 -23.76 1.64
CA GLN A 291 -4.23 -23.07 0.80
C GLN A 291 -5.57 -22.74 1.50
N GLY A 292 -5.69 -23.06 2.79
CA GLY A 292 -6.87 -22.71 3.58
C GLY A 292 -6.97 -21.21 3.92
N TYR A 293 -8.16 -20.78 4.34
CA TYR A 293 -8.42 -19.41 4.83
C TYR A 293 -8.03 -19.20 6.30
N PHE A 294 -8.07 -20.27 7.09
CA PHE A 294 -7.81 -20.28 8.53
C PHE A 294 -6.35 -20.57 8.84
N ILE A 295 -5.86 -20.03 9.97
CA ILE A 295 -4.49 -20.27 10.41
C ILE A 295 -4.33 -21.72 10.87
N GLU A 296 -3.25 -22.35 10.42
CA GLU A 296 -2.81 -23.67 10.85
C GLU A 296 -1.89 -23.55 12.07
N ARG A 297 -2.02 -24.47 13.02
CA ARG A 297 -1.25 -24.45 14.28
C ARG A 297 0.12 -25.11 14.09
N THR A 298 0.96 -24.47 13.30
CA THR A 298 2.30 -24.95 12.99
C THR A 298 3.31 -24.47 14.03
N GLN A 299 4.45 -25.16 14.13
CA GLN A 299 5.56 -24.69 14.96
C GLN A 299 6.10 -23.33 14.50
N SER A 300 6.06 -23.05 13.18
CA SER A 300 6.43 -21.76 12.63
C SER A 300 5.53 -20.62 13.11
N ALA A 301 4.22 -20.85 13.23
CA ALA A 301 3.29 -19.84 13.74
C ALA A 301 3.49 -19.55 15.24
N ARG A 302 3.84 -20.58 16.02
CA ARG A 302 4.22 -20.42 17.44
C ARG A 302 5.51 -19.65 17.60
N SER A 303 6.54 -20.01 16.82
CA SER A 303 7.81 -19.28 16.81
C SER A 303 7.62 -17.81 16.38
N LEU A 304 6.65 -17.53 15.51
CA LEU A 304 6.29 -16.16 15.15
C LEU A 304 5.65 -15.41 16.33
N LEU A 305 4.74 -16.06 17.06
CA LEU A 305 4.12 -15.50 18.25
C LEU A 305 5.17 -15.18 19.33
N ASP A 306 6.10 -16.10 19.59
CA ASP A 306 7.17 -15.90 20.57
C ASP A 306 7.99 -14.64 20.24
N LYS A 307 8.38 -14.49 18.97
CA LYS A 307 9.08 -13.28 18.49
C LYS A 307 8.21 -12.02 18.60
N ALA A 308 6.90 -12.13 18.35
CA ALA A 308 6.00 -10.99 18.43
C ALA A 308 5.86 -10.47 19.87
N VAL A 309 5.85 -11.39 20.85
CA VAL A 309 5.85 -11.06 22.29
C VAL A 309 7.19 -10.44 22.71
N GLU A 310 8.31 -10.99 22.23
CA GLU A 310 9.66 -10.47 22.53
C GLU A 310 9.86 -9.02 22.09
N LEU A 311 9.26 -8.62 20.96
CA LEU A 311 9.36 -7.25 20.44
C LEU A 311 8.76 -6.19 21.37
N TYR A 312 7.78 -6.56 22.21
CA TYR A 312 7.15 -5.66 23.16
C TYR A 312 6.68 -6.40 24.43
N PRO A 313 7.59 -6.69 25.40
CA PRO A 313 7.27 -7.43 26.62
C PRO A 313 6.43 -6.65 27.64
N GLU A 314 6.37 -5.32 27.51
CA GLU A 314 5.64 -4.42 28.44
C GLU A 314 4.12 -4.67 28.47
N MET A 315 3.59 -5.57 27.61
CA MET A 315 2.19 -6.00 27.63
C MET A 315 1.72 -6.58 28.97
N GLU A 316 2.62 -7.09 29.82
CA GLU A 316 2.24 -7.71 31.10
C GLU A 316 2.06 -6.71 32.27
N ASN A 317 2.58 -5.48 32.16
CA ASN A 317 2.65 -4.56 33.31
C ASN A 317 1.55 -3.49 33.35
N GLU A 318 0.81 -3.26 32.26
CA GLU A 318 -0.23 -2.22 32.21
C GLU A 318 -1.61 -2.70 32.73
N ASP A 319 -1.86 -4.02 32.81
CA ASP A 319 -3.15 -4.58 33.28
C ASP A 319 -3.27 -4.76 34.81
N VAL A 320 -2.20 -4.50 35.57
CA VAL A 320 -2.16 -4.73 37.04
C VAL A 320 -2.28 -3.44 37.87
N GLY A 321 -2.32 -2.26 37.23
CA GLY A 321 -2.19 -0.96 37.92
C GLY A 321 -3.46 -0.19 38.28
N SER A 322 -4.67 -0.69 38.00
CA SER A 322 -5.90 0.14 38.05
C SER A 322 -7.05 -0.34 38.96
N ASN A 323 -6.82 -1.24 39.92
CA ASN A 323 -7.87 -1.65 40.88
C ASN A 323 -7.37 -1.72 42.33
N SER A 324 -6.71 -0.67 42.80
CA SER A 324 -6.57 -0.41 44.23
C SER A 324 -6.91 1.05 44.47
N ASP A 325 -8.17 1.28 44.83
CA ASP A 325 -8.66 2.30 45.78
C ASP A 325 -10.14 2.50 45.48
N ASP A 326 -10.99 1.86 46.28
CA ASP A 326 -12.31 2.36 46.72
C ASP A 326 -13.00 1.26 47.56
N LEU A 327 -12.62 1.19 48.83
CA LEU A 327 -13.48 0.69 49.89
C LEU A 327 -13.89 1.92 50.71
N GLU A 328 -15.10 2.44 50.50
CA GLU A 328 -15.75 3.30 51.50
C GLU A 328 -17.19 2.82 51.76
N ASP A 329 -17.46 2.70 53.05
CA ASP A 329 -18.67 2.19 53.71
C ASP A 329 -19.91 3.05 53.45
N ASP A 330 -21.06 2.38 53.32
CA ASP A 330 -22.41 2.94 53.43
C ASP A 330 -22.79 3.19 54.90
N GLU A 331 -23.26 4.40 55.25
CA GLU A 331 -24.59 4.65 55.86
C GLU A 331 -24.79 6.14 56.28
N PRO A 332 -26.06 6.60 56.43
CA PRO A 332 -26.50 7.98 56.14
C PRO A 332 -27.01 8.76 57.37
N MET A 333 -27.26 10.08 57.21
CA MET A 333 -28.51 10.81 57.59
C MET A 333 -28.36 12.34 57.80
N GLU A 334 -29.39 13.03 57.27
CA GLU A 334 -30.12 14.20 57.81
C GLU A 334 -29.55 15.64 57.93
N ASN A 335 -30.14 16.49 57.07
CA ASN A 335 -31.02 17.65 57.38
C ASN A 335 -30.48 19.01 57.90
N ILE A 336 -30.93 20.04 57.14
CA ILE A 336 -31.38 21.40 57.55
C ILE A 336 -30.35 22.53 57.73
N SER A 337 -30.59 23.55 56.89
CA SER A 337 -30.58 25.00 57.15
C SER A 337 -29.40 25.89 56.72
N SER A 338 -29.72 26.65 55.68
CA SER A 338 -29.86 28.12 55.67
C SER A 338 -28.64 29.06 55.66
N ASN A 339 -28.74 29.98 54.69
CA ASN A 339 -28.36 31.39 54.67
C ASN A 339 -26.88 31.76 54.51
N VAL A 340 -26.55 32.20 53.28
CA VAL A 340 -25.70 33.40 53.09
C VAL A 340 -26.45 34.42 52.24
N VAL A 341 -26.59 35.60 52.83
CA VAL A 341 -27.30 36.78 52.35
C VAL A 341 -26.29 37.77 51.75
N ILE A 342 -26.54 38.13 50.48
CA ILE A 342 -26.47 39.45 49.82
C ILE A 342 -25.13 40.22 49.81
N LYS A 343 -24.66 40.54 48.59
CA LYS A 343 -24.55 41.95 48.14
C LYS A 343 -24.60 42.11 46.60
N ASN A 344 -25.66 42.82 46.21
CA ASN A 344 -26.01 43.46 44.93
C ASN A 344 -24.83 44.12 44.19
N VAL A 345 -24.88 44.17 42.86
CA VAL A 345 -25.30 45.36 42.08
C VAL A 345 -25.86 44.90 40.72
N SER A 346 -27.05 45.39 40.40
CA SER A 346 -27.75 45.24 39.12
C SER A 346 -27.74 46.58 38.40
N SER A 347 -27.52 46.57 37.08
CA SER A 347 -28.21 47.49 36.17
C SER A 347 -27.96 47.05 34.72
N ASN A 348 -28.99 46.52 34.06
CA ASN A 348 -29.29 46.79 32.64
C ASN A 348 -30.56 46.04 32.19
N VAL A 349 -31.64 46.79 31.97
CA VAL A 349 -32.85 46.47 31.17
C VAL A 349 -33.37 47.86 30.70
N PRO A 350 -33.96 48.08 29.49
CA PRO A 350 -34.90 47.16 28.86
C PRO A 350 -34.90 46.99 27.33
N SER A 351 -35.44 45.84 26.94
CA SER A 351 -35.83 45.41 25.60
C SER A 351 -37.03 46.19 25.03
N LYS A 352 -37.10 46.35 23.70
CA LYS A 352 -38.32 46.67 22.94
C LYS A 352 -38.33 46.01 21.53
N THR A 353 -39.11 44.92 21.42
CA THR A 353 -40.17 44.62 20.43
C THR A 353 -40.06 44.95 18.91
N THR A 354 -40.04 43.87 18.09
CA THR A 354 -40.80 43.55 16.80
C THR A 354 -40.60 44.39 15.52
N PRO A 355 -41.05 43.94 14.31
CA PRO A 355 -41.18 42.60 13.70
C PRO A 355 -40.65 42.51 12.23
N THR A 356 -40.65 41.30 11.66
CA THR A 356 -40.37 40.91 10.26
C THR A 356 -41.50 41.24 9.27
N PRO A 357 -41.18 41.37 7.95
CA PRO A 357 -42.16 41.07 6.90
C PRO A 357 -41.64 40.16 5.74
N ARG A 358 -42.46 39.13 5.49
CA ARG A 358 -42.90 38.48 4.23
C ARG A 358 -42.03 38.35 2.96
N ARG A 359 -41.98 37.09 2.52
CA ARG A 359 -41.96 36.47 1.17
C ARG A 359 -42.70 37.24 0.05
N PRO A 360 -42.40 36.95 -1.24
CA PRO A 360 -43.30 36.07 -1.99
C PRO A 360 -42.63 35.08 -2.98
N ASN A 361 -43.51 34.23 -3.54
CA ASN A 361 -43.28 32.99 -4.28
C ASN A 361 -42.85 33.14 -5.76
N SER A 362 -42.44 31.99 -6.31
CA SER A 362 -42.13 31.56 -7.69
C SER A 362 -43.07 32.06 -8.82
N PRO A 363 -42.68 31.81 -10.09
CA PRO A 363 -43.38 30.72 -10.80
C PRO A 363 -42.52 29.88 -11.76
N THR A 364 -42.98 28.65 -11.96
CA THR A 364 -42.60 27.63 -12.95
C THR A 364 -43.09 28.01 -14.35
N ILE A 365 -42.28 27.76 -15.40
CA ILE A 365 -42.75 27.66 -16.79
C ILE A 365 -42.31 26.31 -17.37
N VAL A 366 -43.27 25.63 -17.99
CA VAL A 366 -43.20 24.37 -18.73
C VAL A 366 -43.34 24.69 -20.22
N THR A 367 -42.49 24.13 -21.10
CA THR A 367 -42.76 23.66 -22.49
C THR A 367 -41.39 23.31 -23.13
N SER A 368 -41.06 22.06 -23.48
CA SER A 368 -41.55 21.16 -24.54
C SER A 368 -40.57 21.07 -25.73
N GLY A 369 -40.11 19.84 -26.01
CA GLY A 369 -39.84 19.34 -27.37
C GLY A 369 -38.46 19.60 -27.98
N LEU A 370 -37.63 18.56 -28.07
CA LEU A 370 -37.35 17.85 -29.33
C LEU A 370 -36.32 16.73 -29.11
N ASN A 371 -36.85 15.51 -29.13
CA ASN A 371 -36.12 14.28 -29.43
C ASN A 371 -35.54 14.37 -30.84
N GLN A 372 -34.26 14.04 -31.01
CA GLN A 372 -33.73 13.41 -32.24
C GLN A 372 -32.29 12.92 -32.01
N ARG A 373 -32.10 11.61 -31.82
CA ARG A 373 -31.09 10.84 -32.57
C ARG A 373 -31.26 9.32 -32.43
N ILE A 374 -31.92 8.77 -33.45
CA ILE A 374 -31.55 7.60 -34.27
C ILE A 374 -31.24 6.27 -33.52
N SER A 375 -32.22 5.36 -33.60
CA SER A 375 -32.09 3.90 -33.47
C SER A 375 -31.73 3.24 -34.84
N PRO A 376 -31.37 1.93 -34.87
CA PRO A 376 -30.38 1.34 -35.79
C PRO A 376 -30.96 0.55 -36.99
N ALA A 377 -30.03 -0.07 -37.76
CA ALA A 377 -30.16 -1.11 -38.82
C ALA A 377 -30.24 -0.58 -40.28
N PRO A 378 -29.76 -1.31 -41.32
CA PRO A 378 -29.63 -2.78 -41.40
C PRO A 378 -28.33 -3.37 -41.99
N THR A 379 -28.18 -4.65 -41.64
CA THR A 379 -27.29 -5.69 -42.17
C THR A 379 -27.56 -6.00 -43.65
N THR A 380 -26.52 -6.43 -44.38
CA THR A 380 -26.41 -7.43 -45.49
C THR A 380 -25.36 -7.01 -46.54
N PRO A 381 -24.84 -7.89 -47.42
CA PRO A 381 -23.75 -8.82 -47.13
C PRO A 381 -22.60 -8.70 -48.16
N ILE A 382 -21.33 -8.82 -47.75
CA ILE A 382 -20.22 -8.90 -48.72
C ILE A 382 -19.45 -10.21 -48.56
N GLN A 383 -19.79 -11.10 -49.48
CA GLN A 383 -18.96 -12.00 -50.27
C GLN A 383 -17.79 -12.72 -49.59
N GLN A 384 -18.06 -14.01 -49.39
CA GLN A 384 -17.09 -15.11 -49.35
C GLN A 384 -16.06 -14.99 -50.47
N ASN A 385 -14.78 -14.81 -50.10
CA ASN A 385 -13.68 -15.09 -51.01
C ASN A 385 -13.30 -16.57 -50.89
N LYS A 386 -13.54 -17.31 -51.97
CA LYS A 386 -13.13 -18.68 -52.20
C LYS A 386 -11.62 -18.83 -52.01
N THR A 387 -11.22 -19.61 -51.02
CA THR A 387 -9.95 -20.32 -51.03
C THR A 387 -9.95 -21.35 -52.17
N MET A 388 -9.09 -21.13 -53.16
CA MET A 388 -8.78 -22.10 -54.20
C MET A 388 -8.06 -23.30 -53.58
N HIS A 389 -8.70 -24.46 -53.66
CA HIS A 389 -8.02 -25.75 -53.61
C HIS A 389 -7.16 -25.91 -54.86
N HIS A 390 -5.85 -26.07 -54.67
CA HIS A 390 -5.01 -26.78 -55.64
C HIS A 390 -4.50 -28.07 -54.99
N HIS A 391 -5.21 -29.15 -55.33
CA HIS A 391 -4.64 -30.48 -55.44
C HIS A 391 -3.63 -30.48 -56.58
N HIS A 392 -2.41 -30.93 -56.32
CA HIS A 392 -1.66 -31.73 -57.29
C HIS A 392 -0.91 -32.85 -56.57
N PRO A 393 -0.65 -33.97 -57.27
CA PRO A 393 -0.65 -35.30 -56.69
C PRO A 393 0.76 -35.83 -56.44
N ARG A 394 0.76 -36.97 -55.73
CA ARG A 394 1.86 -37.93 -55.53
C ARG A 394 2.87 -38.00 -56.67
N SER A 395 4.15 -38.04 -56.27
CA SER A 395 5.10 -39.11 -56.60
C SER A 395 6.09 -39.24 -55.46
#